data_AF-A0A968T6C6-F1
#
_entry.id   AF-A0A968T6C6-F1
#
_cell.length_a   1.000
_cell.length_b   1.000
_cell.length_c   1.000
_cell.angle_alpha   90.00
_cell.angle_beta   90.00
_cell.angle_gamma   90.00
#
_symmetry.space_group_name_H-M   'P 1'
#
loop_
_entity.id
_entity.type
_entity.pdbx_description
1 polymer ?
#
loop_
_entity_poly.entity_id
_entity_poly.type
_entity_poly.pdbx_seq_one_letter_code
_entity_poly.pdbx_strand_id
1 'polypeptide(L)'
;MLKPLKVINPYADKIKLPPQAHKIRRLHELFLSFVKQVTLINQYQRQRDAQGRLITEKDDLQTAVEIMFDSIFLKVDELDGSLRQFFEQLKEHILQKENPQNYEFTQREIRQALNLSKSAIHRFLNNLIELEYLQQSGGYHNKGLKYKISYWDNVVKLREQIKEYLNNQLDNLK
;
A
#
# COMPACT_ATOMS: atom_id res chain seq x y z
N MET A 1 -0.76 31.70 15.69
CA MET A 1 -0.66 30.35 16.29
C MET A 1 -2.02 29.67 16.20
N LEU A 2 -2.09 28.39 15.84
CA LEU A 2 -3.34 27.63 15.71
C LEU A 2 -4.11 27.56 17.04
N LYS A 3 -5.44 27.70 17.00
CA LYS A 3 -6.30 27.56 18.17
C LYS A 3 -6.80 26.11 18.30
N PRO A 4 -6.97 25.57 19.52
CA PRO A 4 -7.47 24.21 19.76
C PRO A 4 -9.00 24.14 19.57
N LEU A 5 -9.45 24.27 18.33
CA LEU A 5 -10.88 24.26 17.99
C LEU A 5 -11.39 22.81 17.80
N LYS A 6 -12.65 22.57 18.16
CA LYS A 6 -13.33 21.31 17.85
C LYS A 6 -13.65 21.26 16.35
N VAL A 7 -13.56 20.07 15.77
CA VAL A 7 -13.84 19.80 14.35
C VAL A 7 -15.06 18.89 14.22
N ILE A 8 -15.95 19.23 13.30
CA ILE A 8 -17.09 18.41 12.87
C ILE A 8 -16.84 18.01 11.42
N ASN A 9 -16.92 16.70 11.13
CA ASN A 9 -16.81 16.17 9.78
C ASN A 9 -18.19 15.68 9.30
N PRO A 10 -18.91 16.45 8.45
CA PRO A 10 -20.20 16.04 7.89
C PRO A 10 -20.11 14.80 6.99
N TYR A 11 -18.92 14.46 6.51
CA TYR A 11 -18.66 13.40 5.54
C TYR A 11 -18.09 12.12 6.18
N ALA A 12 -18.09 12.02 7.52
CA ALA A 12 -17.42 10.95 8.25
C ALA A 12 -17.88 9.52 7.89
N ASP A 13 -19.10 9.38 7.37
CA ASP A 13 -19.71 8.12 6.93
C ASP A 13 -19.73 7.96 5.40
N LYS A 14 -19.27 8.97 4.64
CA LYS A 14 -19.40 9.02 3.18
C LYS A 14 -18.23 8.40 2.43
N ILE A 15 -17.04 8.41 3.03
CA ILE A 15 -15.84 7.82 2.43
C ILE A 15 -15.61 6.42 3.01
N LYS A 16 -15.63 5.42 2.13
CA LYS A 16 -15.30 4.04 2.44
C LYS A 16 -13.89 3.76 1.96
N LEU A 17 -13.05 3.30 2.88
CA LEU A 17 -11.72 2.77 2.54
C LEU A 17 -11.84 1.42 1.83
N PRO A 18 -10.82 1.00 1.07
CA PRO A 18 -10.88 -0.25 0.31
C PRO A 18 -11.21 -1.45 1.22
N PRO A 19 -12.24 -2.27 0.89
CA PRO A 19 -12.74 -3.33 1.76
C PRO A 19 -11.71 -4.43 2.03
N GLN A 20 -10.78 -4.64 1.09
CA GLN A 20 -9.66 -5.57 1.19
C GLN A 20 -8.58 -5.14 2.20
N ALA A 21 -8.63 -3.90 2.73
CA ALA A 21 -7.61 -3.43 3.66
C ALA A 21 -7.59 -4.22 4.99
N HIS A 22 -6.42 -4.72 5.37
CA HIS A 22 -6.20 -5.35 6.67
C HIS A 22 -6.51 -4.39 7.83
N LYS A 23 -7.27 -4.87 8.82
CA LYS A 23 -7.68 -4.09 10.00
C LYS A 23 -8.43 -2.79 9.62
N ILE A 24 -9.31 -2.86 8.62
CA ILE A 24 -10.05 -1.72 8.04
C ILE A 24 -10.68 -0.76 9.06
N ARG A 25 -11.23 -1.26 10.17
CA ARG A 25 -11.83 -0.41 11.22
C ARG A 25 -10.82 0.56 11.82
N ARG A 26 -9.62 0.06 12.17
CA ARG A 26 -8.54 0.88 12.73
C ARG A 26 -7.98 1.86 11.71
N LEU A 27 -7.90 1.44 10.44
CA LEU A 27 -7.48 2.32 9.36
C LEU A 27 -8.49 3.46 9.14
N HIS A 28 -9.79 3.16 9.21
CA HIS A 28 -10.86 4.15 9.10
C HIS A 28 -10.84 5.16 10.25
N GLU A 29 -10.65 4.71 11.49
CA GLU A 29 -10.46 5.60 12.65
C GLU A 29 -9.27 6.54 12.46
N LEU A 30 -8.13 6.01 11.98
CA LEU A 30 -6.94 6.80 11.68
C LEU A 30 -7.23 7.83 10.59
N PHE A 31 -7.92 7.43 9.51
CA PHE A 31 -8.31 8.32 8.43
C PHE A 31 -9.17 9.48 8.93
N LEU A 32 -10.23 9.20 9.70
CA LEU A 32 -11.08 10.26 10.27
C LEU A 32 -10.30 11.17 11.23
N SER A 33 -9.36 10.63 12.00
CA SER A 33 -8.48 11.43 12.86
C SER A 33 -7.54 12.31 12.04
N PHE A 34 -7.08 11.85 10.88
CA PHE A 34 -6.22 12.61 9.99
C PHE A 34 -6.97 13.73 9.30
N VAL A 35 -8.18 13.48 8.78
CA VAL A 35 -9.08 14.50 8.24
C VAL A 35 -9.30 15.63 9.26
N LYS A 36 -9.57 15.28 10.52
CA LYS A 36 -9.71 16.28 11.60
C LYS A 36 -8.46 17.15 11.78
N GLN A 37 -7.27 16.57 11.66
CA GLN A 37 -6.02 17.32 11.75
C GLN A 37 -5.84 18.27 10.56
N VAL A 38 -6.14 17.80 9.34
CA VAL A 38 -6.11 18.64 8.13
C VAL A 38 -7.07 19.82 8.26
N THR A 39 -8.32 19.59 8.66
CA THR A 39 -9.29 20.67 8.91
C THR A 39 -8.81 21.65 9.98
N LEU A 40 -8.16 21.17 11.05
CA LEU A 40 -7.63 22.02 12.12
C LEU A 40 -6.44 22.88 11.67
N ILE A 41 -5.58 22.34 10.79
CA ILE A 41 -4.48 23.09 10.17
C ILE A 41 -5.06 24.21 9.28
N ASN A 42 -6.13 23.90 8.53
CA ASN A 42 -6.83 24.84 7.66
C ASN A 42 -7.84 25.75 8.39
N GLN A 43 -7.78 25.87 9.73
CA GLN A 43 -8.81 26.52 10.56
C GLN A 43 -9.14 27.99 10.22
N TYR A 44 -8.28 28.68 9.48
CA TYR A 44 -8.50 30.07 9.04
C TYR A 44 -9.19 30.17 7.68
N GLN A 45 -9.28 29.05 6.95
CA GLN A 45 -9.98 28.96 5.66
C GLN A 45 -11.33 28.25 5.77
N ARG A 46 -11.59 27.57 6.89
CA ARG A 46 -12.80 26.76 7.10
C ARG A 46 -13.92 27.54 7.76
N GLN A 47 -15.15 27.24 7.35
CA GLN A 47 -16.35 27.74 7.99
C GLN A 47 -16.51 27.21 9.41
N ARG A 48 -17.26 27.96 10.22
CA ARG A 48 -17.60 27.59 11.59
C ARG A 48 -19.10 27.47 11.74
N ASP A 49 -19.53 26.50 12.54
CA ASP A 49 -20.93 26.41 12.93
C ASP A 49 -21.31 27.45 13.99
N ALA A 50 -22.59 27.48 14.36
CA ALA A 50 -23.11 28.38 15.40
C ALA A 50 -22.45 28.19 16.77
N GLN A 51 -21.84 27.03 17.03
CA GLN A 51 -21.11 26.71 18.25
C GLN A 51 -19.60 27.02 18.15
N GLY A 52 -19.14 27.61 17.04
CA GLY A 52 -17.75 27.98 16.81
C GLY A 52 -16.82 26.81 16.46
N ARG A 53 -17.36 25.63 16.10
CA ARG A 53 -16.59 24.45 15.68
C ARG A 53 -16.28 24.53 14.19
N LEU A 54 -15.10 24.06 13.80
CA LEU A 54 -14.69 24.00 12.40
C LEU A 54 -15.46 22.92 11.65
N ILE A 55 -15.91 23.24 10.45
CA ILE A 55 -16.59 22.31 9.56
C ILE A 55 -15.57 21.79 8.54
N THR A 56 -15.38 20.48 8.46
CA THR A 56 -14.56 19.84 7.43
C THR A 56 -15.17 20.07 6.05
N GLU A 57 -14.34 20.44 5.08
CA GLU A 57 -14.72 20.61 3.67
C GLU A 57 -14.16 19.47 2.80
N LYS A 58 -14.62 19.37 1.56
CA LYS A 58 -14.19 18.30 0.62
C LYS A 58 -12.68 18.32 0.38
N ASP A 59 -12.08 19.51 0.29
CA ASP A 59 -10.64 19.70 0.14
C ASP A 59 -9.82 19.07 1.28
N ASP A 60 -10.35 19.04 2.51
CA ASP A 60 -9.67 18.39 3.63
C ASP A 60 -9.64 16.86 3.46
N LEU A 61 -10.73 16.28 2.93
CA LEU A 61 -10.82 14.85 2.63
C LEU A 61 -9.89 14.48 1.49
N GLN A 62 -9.85 15.28 0.42
CA GLN A 62 -8.95 15.06 -0.70
C GLN A 62 -7.49 15.10 -0.23
N THR A 63 -7.12 16.14 0.51
CA THR A 63 -5.78 16.27 1.09
C THR A 63 -5.45 15.07 2.00
N ALA A 64 -6.40 14.63 2.83
CA ALA A 64 -6.23 13.47 3.69
C ALA A 64 -6.02 12.17 2.91
N VAL A 65 -6.81 11.95 1.86
CA VAL A 65 -6.69 10.79 0.96
C VAL A 65 -5.34 10.79 0.26
N GLU A 66 -4.92 11.93 -0.30
CA GLU A 66 -3.65 12.06 -1.01
C GLU A 66 -2.46 11.75 -0.10
N ILE A 67 -2.40 12.33 1.10
CA ILE A 67 -1.30 12.11 2.04
C ILE A 67 -1.31 10.68 2.59
N MET A 68 -2.50 10.14 2.91
CA MET A 68 -2.62 8.80 3.47
C MET A 68 -2.56 7.68 2.43
N PHE A 69 -2.54 8.00 1.13
CA PHE A 69 -2.69 7.03 0.06
C PHE A 69 -1.74 5.84 0.19
N ASP A 70 -0.44 6.10 0.42
CA ASP A 70 0.55 5.04 0.57
C ASP A 70 0.31 4.20 1.83
N SER A 71 -0.15 4.81 2.91
CA SER A 71 -0.51 4.07 4.14
C SER A 71 -1.75 3.20 3.95
N ILE A 72 -2.73 3.67 3.17
CA ILE A 72 -3.92 2.90 2.80
C ILE A 72 -3.50 1.74 1.89
N PHE A 73 -2.68 2.03 0.88
CA PHE A 73 -2.16 1.05 -0.07
C PHE A 73 -1.42 -0.08 0.66
N LEU A 74 -0.52 0.24 1.60
CA LEU A 74 0.19 -0.76 2.41
C LEU A 74 -0.72 -1.62 3.30
N LYS A 75 -1.98 -1.23 3.50
CA LYS A 75 -2.97 -2.08 4.19
C LYS A 75 -3.78 -2.94 3.24
N VAL A 76 -3.88 -2.56 1.97
CA VAL A 76 -4.54 -3.35 0.92
C VAL A 76 -3.60 -4.37 0.32
N ASP A 77 -2.33 -4.00 0.16
CA ASP A 77 -1.29 -4.89 -0.32
C ASP A 77 -1.06 -6.03 0.69
N GLU A 78 -1.02 -7.25 0.18
CA GLU A 78 -0.72 -8.44 0.96
C GLU A 78 0.77 -8.58 1.23
N LEU A 79 1.62 -7.99 0.38
CA LEU A 79 3.06 -7.91 0.61
C LEU A 79 3.37 -6.72 1.53
N ASP A 80 4.10 -6.98 2.61
CA ASP A 80 4.65 -5.89 3.42
C ASP A 80 5.63 -5.04 2.59
N GLY A 81 5.87 -3.79 2.99
CA GLY A 81 6.66 -2.86 2.19
C GLY A 81 8.07 -3.37 1.81
N SER A 82 8.72 -4.14 2.68
CA SER A 82 10.05 -4.71 2.39
C SER A 82 9.98 -5.90 1.44
N LEU A 83 8.96 -6.76 1.61
CA LEU A 83 8.69 -7.90 0.74
C LEU A 83 8.26 -7.44 -0.66
N ARG A 84 7.40 -6.42 -0.74
CA ARG A 84 6.99 -5.74 -1.97
C ARG A 84 8.18 -5.18 -2.72
N GLN A 85 9.02 -4.39 -2.05
CA GLN A 85 10.21 -3.81 -2.67
C GLN A 85 11.15 -4.89 -3.23
N PHE A 86 11.38 -5.95 -2.46
CA PHE A 86 12.16 -7.10 -2.91
C PHE A 86 11.53 -7.76 -4.15
N PHE A 87 10.21 -7.96 -4.15
CA PHE A 87 9.52 -8.62 -5.25
C PHE A 87 9.56 -7.80 -6.54
N GLU A 88 9.42 -6.47 -6.48
CA GLU A 88 9.59 -5.62 -7.65
C GLU A 88 11.02 -5.68 -8.21
N GLN A 89 12.05 -5.62 -7.35
CA GLN A 89 13.45 -5.79 -7.78
C GLN A 89 13.72 -7.17 -8.41
N LEU A 90 13.10 -8.22 -7.86
CA LEU A 90 13.18 -9.56 -8.40
C LEU A 90 12.54 -9.64 -9.79
N LYS A 91 11.34 -9.05 -9.97
CA LYS A 91 10.67 -8.95 -11.26
C LYS A 91 11.53 -8.20 -12.27
N GLU A 92 12.07 -7.04 -11.91
CA GLU A 92 12.98 -6.26 -12.75
C GLU A 92 14.19 -7.07 -13.22
N HIS A 93 14.85 -7.80 -12.32
CA HIS A 93 15.99 -8.67 -12.66
C HIS A 93 15.61 -9.80 -13.61
N ILE A 94 14.46 -10.44 -13.39
CA ILE A 94 13.99 -11.57 -14.22
C ILE A 94 13.53 -11.10 -15.60
N LEU A 95 12.92 -9.92 -15.70
CA LEU A 95 12.50 -9.32 -16.97
C LEU A 95 13.66 -9.04 -17.93
N GLN A 96 14.90 -8.96 -17.43
CA GLN A 96 16.11 -8.81 -18.23
C GLN A 96 16.62 -10.14 -18.82
N LYS A 97 16.01 -11.28 -18.49
CA LYS A 97 16.44 -12.62 -18.94
C LYS A 97 15.71 -13.05 -20.21
N GLU A 98 16.29 -14.01 -20.92
CA GLU A 98 15.59 -14.70 -22.00
C GLU A 98 14.44 -15.54 -21.42
N ASN A 99 13.24 -15.37 -21.96
CA ASN A 99 11.99 -16.00 -21.49
C ASN A 99 11.69 -15.76 -19.98
N PRO A 100 11.44 -14.50 -19.54
CA PRO A 100 11.21 -14.14 -18.14
C PRO A 100 10.11 -14.95 -17.44
N GLN A 101 9.05 -15.28 -18.18
CA GLN A 101 7.88 -16.00 -17.66
C GLN A 101 8.21 -17.40 -17.15
N ASN A 102 9.21 -18.05 -17.72
CA ASN A 102 9.62 -19.42 -17.36
C ASN A 102 11.03 -19.45 -16.76
N TYR A 103 11.59 -18.30 -16.41
CA TYR A 103 12.96 -18.23 -15.92
C TYR A 103 13.07 -18.88 -14.53
N GLU A 104 13.95 -19.86 -14.43
CA GLU A 104 14.30 -20.49 -13.16
C GLU A 104 15.56 -19.83 -12.58
N PHE A 105 15.47 -19.33 -11.36
CA PHE A 105 16.58 -18.70 -10.67
C PHE A 105 16.95 -19.46 -9.39
N THR A 106 18.16 -19.21 -8.91
CA THR A 106 18.62 -19.75 -7.61
C THR A 106 18.73 -18.65 -6.57
N GLN A 107 18.67 -19.03 -5.29
CA GLN A 107 18.92 -18.09 -4.18
C GLN A 107 20.28 -17.40 -4.31
N ARG A 108 21.32 -18.11 -4.80
CA ARG A 108 22.67 -17.53 -4.96
C ARG A 108 22.69 -16.42 -6.01
N GLU A 109 22.02 -16.64 -7.13
CA GLU A 109 21.93 -15.66 -8.22
C GLU A 109 21.31 -14.36 -7.74
N ILE A 110 20.08 -14.43 -7.19
CA ILE A 110 19.35 -13.24 -6.75
C ILE A 110 20.07 -12.54 -5.60
N ARG A 111 20.69 -13.31 -4.69
CA ARG A 111 21.48 -12.75 -3.60
C ARG A 111 22.66 -11.90 -4.11
N GLN A 112 23.33 -12.35 -5.16
CA GLN A 112 24.44 -11.62 -5.77
C GLN A 112 23.95 -10.42 -6.58
N ALA A 113 22.86 -10.58 -7.35
CA ALA A 113 22.30 -9.51 -8.17
C ALA A 113 21.76 -8.34 -7.33
N LEU A 114 21.04 -8.64 -6.24
CA LEU A 114 20.41 -7.64 -5.38
C LEU A 114 21.25 -7.26 -4.15
N ASN A 115 22.48 -7.77 -4.05
CA ASN A 115 23.41 -7.53 -2.93
C ASN A 115 22.78 -7.78 -1.54
N LEU A 116 22.07 -8.89 -1.39
CA LEU A 116 21.37 -9.25 -0.15
C LEU A 116 22.18 -10.18 0.74
N SER A 117 21.92 -10.15 2.05
CA SER A 117 22.47 -11.16 2.97
C SER A 117 21.77 -12.51 2.79
N LYS A 118 22.44 -13.60 3.19
CA LYS A 118 21.87 -14.96 3.14
C LYS A 118 20.54 -15.05 3.90
N SER A 119 20.46 -14.42 5.07
CA SER A 119 19.26 -14.44 5.91
C SER A 119 18.12 -13.63 5.30
N ALA A 120 18.41 -12.47 4.70
CA ALA A 120 17.40 -11.63 4.06
C ALA A 120 16.74 -12.32 2.87
N ILE A 121 17.54 -12.84 1.92
CA ILE A 121 17.02 -13.55 0.75
C ILE A 121 16.23 -14.79 1.16
N HIS A 122 16.67 -15.53 2.19
CA HIS A 122 15.95 -16.72 2.65
C HIS A 122 14.56 -16.36 3.20
N ARG A 123 14.49 -15.33 4.06
CA ARG A 123 13.21 -14.83 4.58
C ARG A 123 12.28 -14.38 3.46
N PHE A 124 12.76 -13.57 2.52
CA PHE A 124 11.91 -13.07 1.43
C PHE A 124 11.40 -14.18 0.52
N LEU A 125 12.26 -15.13 0.12
CA LEU A 125 11.83 -16.25 -0.71
C LEU A 125 10.79 -17.11 0.00
N ASN A 126 10.99 -17.42 1.28
CA ASN A 126 10.01 -18.22 2.04
C ASN A 126 8.67 -17.50 2.14
N ASN A 127 8.65 -16.20 2.47
CA ASN A 127 7.42 -15.43 2.54
C ASN A 127 6.68 -15.40 1.19
N LEU A 128 7.39 -15.21 0.07
CA LEU A 128 6.76 -15.22 -1.26
C LEU A 128 6.27 -16.62 -1.67
N ILE A 129 6.90 -17.69 -1.19
CA ILE A 129 6.40 -19.06 -1.41
C ILE A 129 5.14 -19.31 -0.59
N GLU A 130 5.10 -18.87 0.66
CA GLU A 130 3.92 -18.98 1.53
C GLU A 130 2.71 -18.21 0.97
N LEU A 131 2.96 -17.09 0.28
CA LEU A 131 1.94 -16.30 -0.42
C LEU A 131 1.72 -16.75 -1.87
N GLU A 132 2.31 -17.86 -2.30
CA GLU A 132 2.16 -18.46 -3.64
C GLU A 132 2.65 -17.57 -4.81
N TYR A 133 3.40 -16.51 -4.52
CA TYR A 133 4.06 -15.67 -5.51
C TYR A 133 5.21 -16.39 -6.23
N LEU A 134 5.92 -17.25 -5.49
CA LEU A 134 7.00 -18.08 -6.00
C LEU A 134 6.68 -19.56 -5.86
N GLN A 135 7.15 -20.36 -6.81
CA GLN A 135 7.13 -21.81 -6.73
C GLN A 135 8.54 -22.36 -6.78
N GLN A 136 8.81 -23.39 -5.98
CA GLN A 136 10.01 -24.19 -6.13
C GLN A 136 9.87 -25.11 -7.36
N SER A 137 10.63 -24.83 -8.42
CA SER A 137 10.54 -25.57 -9.68
C SER A 137 11.43 -26.82 -9.73
N GLY A 138 12.39 -26.93 -8.81
CA GLY A 138 13.23 -28.12 -8.68
C GLY A 138 14.50 -27.87 -7.89
N GLY A 139 15.52 -28.67 -8.18
CA GLY A 139 16.81 -28.65 -7.48
C GLY A 139 16.89 -29.68 -6.34
N TYR A 140 18.10 -29.81 -5.80
CA TYR A 140 18.40 -30.77 -4.73
C TYR A 140 18.99 -30.01 -3.55
N HIS A 141 18.72 -30.48 -2.32
CA HIS A 141 19.23 -29.84 -1.09
C HIS A 141 20.76 -29.62 -1.11
N ASN A 142 21.50 -30.53 -1.72
CA ASN A 142 22.96 -30.48 -1.83
C ASN A 142 23.49 -29.69 -3.03
N LYS A 143 22.66 -29.38 -4.04
CA LYS A 143 23.07 -28.65 -5.27
C LYS A 143 22.45 -27.26 -5.39
N GLY A 144 21.49 -26.94 -4.53
CA GLY A 144 20.71 -25.71 -4.56
C GLY A 144 19.32 -25.94 -5.12
N LEU A 145 18.36 -25.22 -4.55
CA LEU A 145 16.98 -25.18 -5.01
C LEU A 145 16.82 -24.14 -6.12
N LYS A 146 15.88 -24.42 -7.02
CA LYS A 146 15.45 -23.52 -8.09
C LYS A 146 14.05 -23.00 -7.81
N TYR A 147 13.83 -21.74 -8.15
CA TYR A 147 12.58 -21.03 -7.96
C TYR A 147 12.15 -20.38 -9.27
N LYS A 148 10.85 -20.17 -9.42
CA LYS A 148 10.26 -19.40 -10.50
C LYS A 148 9.13 -18.52 -9.96
N ILE A 149 8.88 -17.38 -10.61
CA ILE A 149 7.69 -16.57 -10.32
C ILE A 149 6.48 -17.32 -10.85
N SER A 150 5.49 -17.52 -9.98
CA SER A 150 4.23 -18.19 -10.34
C SER A 150 3.08 -17.21 -10.50
N TYR A 151 3.10 -16.12 -9.74
CA TYR A 151 2.11 -15.05 -9.83
C TYR A 151 2.78 -13.71 -10.11
N TRP A 152 2.53 -13.18 -11.32
CA TRP A 152 3.02 -11.88 -11.77
C TRP A 152 1.96 -10.82 -11.49
N ASP A 153 1.95 -10.30 -10.26
CA ASP A 153 1.03 -9.24 -9.91
C ASP A 153 1.35 -7.90 -10.60
N ASN A 154 0.34 -7.02 -10.61
CA ASN A 154 0.47 -5.68 -11.17
C ASN A 154 0.13 -4.65 -10.08
N VAL A 155 1.16 -4.28 -9.33
CA VAL A 155 1.09 -3.30 -8.25
C VAL A 155 0.63 -1.92 -8.74
N VAL A 156 1.01 -1.54 -9.97
CA VAL A 156 0.63 -0.26 -10.58
C VAL A 156 -0.88 -0.21 -10.81
N LYS A 157 -1.42 -1.26 -11.45
CA LYS A 157 -2.86 -1.41 -11.68
C LYS A 157 -3.64 -1.42 -10.37
N LEU A 158 -3.13 -2.11 -9.33
CA LEU A 158 -3.78 -2.12 -8.02
C LEU A 158 -3.81 -0.71 -7.39
N ARG A 159 -2.71 0.04 -7.47
CA ARG A 159 -2.66 1.44 -7.00
C ARG A 159 -3.65 2.31 -7.76
N GLU A 160 -3.70 2.21 -9.09
CA GLU A 160 -4.64 2.96 -9.92
C GLU A 160 -6.09 2.66 -9.53
N GLN A 161 -6.45 1.38 -9.38
CA GLN A 161 -7.79 0.97 -8.95
C GLN A 161 -8.18 1.54 -7.58
N ILE A 162 -7.26 1.51 -6.61
CA ILE A 162 -7.51 2.09 -5.27
C ILE A 162 -7.68 3.61 -5.36
N LYS A 163 -6.87 4.27 -6.18
CA LYS A 163 -6.93 5.73 -6.38
C LYS A 163 -8.24 6.13 -7.04
N GLU A 164 -8.64 5.46 -8.11
CA GLU A 164 -9.93 5.67 -8.77
C GLU A 164 -11.09 5.43 -7.82
N TYR A 165 -11.04 4.35 -7.03
CA TYR A 165 -12.07 4.03 -6.04
C TYR A 165 -12.28 5.14 -4.99
N LEU A 166 -11.19 5.76 -4.51
CA LEU A 166 -11.27 6.85 -3.54
C LEU A 166 -11.69 8.17 -4.19
N ASN A 167 -11.13 8.50 -5.37
CA ASN A 167 -11.45 9.73 -6.09
C ASN A 167 -12.92 9.76 -6.54
N ASN A 168 -13.43 8.65 -7.07
CA ASN A 168 -14.84 8.54 -7.45
C ASN A 168 -15.77 8.79 -6.25
N GLN A 169 -15.38 8.42 -5.04
CA GLN A 169 -16.17 8.73 -3.85
C GLN A 169 -16.12 10.20 -3.48
N LEU A 170 -14.94 10.83 -3.57
CA LEU A 170 -14.74 12.26 -3.33
C LEU A 170 -15.57 13.12 -4.30
N ASP A 171 -15.54 12.79 -5.59
CA ASP A 171 -16.27 13.53 -6.65
C ASP A 171 -17.80 13.44 -6.48
N ASN A 172 -18.28 12.32 -5.93
CA ASN A 172 -19.70 12.08 -5.68
C ASN A 172 -20.18 12.57 -4.32
N LEU A 173 -19.31 13.18 -3.49
CA LEU A 173 -19.76 13.83 -2.26
C LEU A 173 -20.72 14.96 -2.63
N LYS A 174 -21.95 14.91 -2.10
CA LYS A 174 -22.91 16.00 -2.19
C LYS A 174 -22.63 16.98 -1.07
#